data_AF-A0A356UEV1-F1
#
_entry.id   AF-A0A356UEV1-F1
#
_cell.length_a   1.000
_cell.length_b   1.000
_cell.length_c   1.000
_cell.angle_alpha   90.00
_cell.angle_beta   90.00
_cell.angle_gamma   90.00
#
_symmetry.space_group_name_H-M   'P 1'
#
loop_
_entity.id
_entity.type
_entity.pdbx_description
1 polymer ?
#
loop_
_entity_poly.entity_id
_entity_poly.type
_entity_poly.pdbx_seq_one_letter_code
_entity_poly.pdbx_strand_id
1 'polypeptide(L)'
;GLSYIGYGATMAVGIGIPIPILDEEILSYAAVKDEDIYCPIVDYSEGYPYGKSIDLGFANFKELKSGKITIDGKQVISTPQSSIYRARKIAGTLKEWIKAGSFEISKPVAPLPSADANIEFKSIPERNPNGNR
;
A
#
# COMPACT_ATOMS: atom_id res chain seq x y z
N GLY A 1 -12.94 -2.92 15.46
CA GLY A 1 -11.50 -3.09 15.70
C GLY A 1 -10.98 -4.20 14.83
N LEU A 2 -9.67 -4.46 14.90
CA LEU A 2 -9.05 -5.65 14.32
C LEU A 2 -8.55 -6.53 15.47
N SER A 3 -8.31 -7.80 15.22
CA SER A 3 -7.65 -8.69 16.16
C SER A 3 -6.64 -9.51 15.37
N TYR A 4 -5.36 -9.32 15.68
CA TYR A 4 -4.28 -10.12 15.13
C TYR A 4 -3.72 -10.99 16.26
N ILE A 5 -3.57 -12.28 15.98
CA ILE A 5 -3.00 -13.23 16.94
C ILE A 5 -1.56 -12.77 17.27
N GLY A 6 -1.24 -12.72 18.56
CA GLY A 6 0.07 -12.26 19.05
C GLY A 6 0.18 -10.73 19.22
N TYR A 7 -0.83 -9.96 18.79
CA TYR A 7 -0.90 -8.52 19.02
C TYR A 7 -1.94 -8.21 20.11
N GLY A 8 -1.66 -7.19 20.93
CA GLY A 8 -2.58 -6.72 21.97
C GLY A 8 -3.78 -5.96 21.41
N ALA A 9 -4.27 -4.98 22.17
CA ALA A 9 -5.36 -4.10 21.72
C ALA A 9 -5.01 -3.47 20.36
N THR A 10 -5.81 -3.77 19.33
CA THR A 10 -5.56 -3.35 17.96
C THR A 10 -6.68 -2.44 17.45
N MET A 11 -6.30 -1.31 16.86
CA MET A 11 -7.22 -0.33 16.28
C MET A 11 -7.02 -0.23 14.76
N ALA A 12 -8.12 -0.16 14.03
CA ALA A 12 -8.11 0.15 12.59
C ALA A 12 -8.47 1.62 12.39
N VAL A 13 -7.55 2.41 11.83
CA VAL A 13 -7.77 3.82 11.50
C VAL A 13 -7.67 3.99 9.99
N GLY A 14 -8.71 4.57 9.38
CA GLY A 14 -8.69 4.97 7.97
C GLY A 14 -8.54 6.47 7.86
N ILE A 15 -7.59 6.93 7.05
CA ILE A 15 -7.35 8.35 6.78
C ILE A 15 -7.65 8.60 5.30
N GLY A 16 -8.50 9.58 5.02
CA GLY A 16 -8.74 10.05 3.65
C GLY A 16 -7.86 11.24 3.36
N ILE A 17 -7.00 11.13 2.35
CA ILE A 17 -6.15 12.23 1.88
C ILE A 17 -6.57 12.55 0.45
N PRO A 18 -7.06 13.77 0.15
CA PRO A 18 -7.38 14.15 -1.21
C PRO A 18 -6.09 14.35 -2.02
N ILE A 19 -5.91 13.54 -3.07
CA ILE A 19 -4.82 13.70 -4.04
C ILE A 19 -5.43 14.31 -5.31
N PRO A 20 -5.15 15.57 -5.64
CA PRO A 20 -5.74 16.23 -6.81
C PRO A 20 -5.12 15.74 -8.11
N ILE A 21 -5.96 15.57 -9.14
CA ILE A 21 -5.53 15.44 -10.54
C ILE A 21 -5.41 16.86 -11.09
N LEU A 22 -4.19 17.30 -11.39
CA LEU A 22 -3.90 18.69 -11.79
C LEU A 22 -3.96 18.90 -13.30
N ASP A 23 -3.74 17.84 -14.08
CA ASP A 23 -3.70 17.85 -15.53
C ASP A 23 -4.02 16.46 -16.10
N GLU A 24 -4.08 16.39 -17.43
CA GLU A 24 -4.40 15.20 -18.21
C GLU A 24 -3.29 14.14 -18.18
N GLU A 25 -2.03 14.58 -18.01
CA GLU A 25 -0.88 13.69 -17.96
C GLU A 25 -0.91 12.85 -16.67
N ILE A 26 -1.11 13.50 -15.52
CA ILE A 26 -1.30 12.83 -14.23
C ILE A 26 -2.51 11.89 -14.28
N LEU A 27 -3.60 12.30 -14.93
CA LEU A 27 -4.77 11.44 -15.10
C LEU A 27 -4.40 10.16 -15.86
N SER A 28 -3.61 10.27 -16.93
CA SER A 28 -3.17 9.12 -17.73
C SER A 28 -2.34 8.14 -16.91
N TYR A 29 -1.42 8.64 -16.06
CA TYR A 29 -0.63 7.80 -15.17
C TYR A 29 -1.45 7.17 -14.03
N ALA A 30 -2.51 7.84 -13.56
CA ALA A 30 -3.38 7.34 -12.51
C ALA A 30 -4.48 6.38 -13.02
N ALA A 31 -4.74 6.34 -14.33
CA ALA A 31 -5.79 5.54 -14.97
C ALA A 31 -5.38 4.08 -15.25
N VAL A 32 -4.54 3.50 -14.40
CA VAL A 32 -4.09 2.10 -14.51
C VAL A 32 -5.22 1.14 -14.14
N LYS A 33 -5.39 0.05 -14.90
CA LYS A 33 -6.42 -0.95 -14.61
C LYS A 33 -5.98 -1.86 -13.47
N ASP A 34 -6.95 -2.41 -12.75
CA ASP A 34 -6.69 -3.36 -11.66
C ASP A 34 -5.87 -4.60 -12.08
N GLU A 35 -5.97 -5.03 -13.34
CA GLU A 35 -5.21 -6.17 -13.88
C GLU A 35 -3.74 -5.84 -14.20
N ASP A 36 -3.42 -4.55 -14.33
CA ASP A 36 -2.08 -4.05 -14.64
C ASP A 36 -1.32 -3.62 -13.36
N ILE A 37 -1.99 -3.60 -12.20
CA ILE A 37 -1.38 -3.29 -10.91
C ILE A 37 -0.91 -4.58 -10.24
N TYR A 38 0.40 -4.85 -10.30
CA TYR A 38 1.00 -6.02 -9.67
C TYR A 38 1.51 -5.71 -8.26
N CYS A 39 1.28 -6.64 -7.34
CA CYS A 39 1.71 -6.56 -5.95
C CYS A 39 2.55 -7.79 -5.61
N PRO A 40 3.74 -7.64 -5.01
CA PRO A 40 4.53 -8.78 -4.56
C PRO A 40 3.81 -9.50 -3.41
N ILE A 41 3.89 -10.82 -3.40
CA ILE A 41 3.37 -11.64 -2.30
C ILE A 41 4.48 -11.81 -1.27
N VAL A 42 4.23 -11.38 -0.03
CA VAL A 42 5.23 -11.36 1.05
C VAL A 42 4.86 -12.37 2.13
N ASP A 43 5.81 -13.24 2.47
CA ASP A 43 5.68 -14.15 3.62
C ASP A 43 6.01 -13.43 4.93
N TYR A 44 5.01 -13.26 5.80
CA TYR A 44 5.17 -12.69 7.14
C TYR A 44 5.51 -13.74 8.21
N SER A 45 5.63 -15.02 7.86
CA SER A 45 6.01 -16.10 8.79
C SER A 45 7.52 -16.26 8.90
N GLU A 46 8.19 -16.61 7.80
CA GLU A 46 9.64 -16.84 7.80
C GLU A 46 10.42 -15.88 6.90
N GLY A 47 9.88 -15.56 5.71
CA GLY A 47 10.54 -14.73 4.71
C GLY A 47 10.93 -13.36 5.25
N TYR A 48 9.92 -12.54 5.55
CA TYR A 48 10.12 -11.18 6.03
C TYR A 48 10.80 -11.12 7.42
N PRO A 49 10.36 -11.86 8.46
CA PRO A 49 10.92 -11.69 9.81
C PRO A 49 12.39 -12.12 9.95
N TYR A 50 12.84 -13.10 9.16
CA TYR A 50 14.21 -13.62 9.22
C TYR A 50 15.06 -13.22 8.01
N GLY A 51 14.56 -12.34 7.14
CA GLY A 51 15.27 -11.91 5.94
C GLY A 51 15.59 -13.05 4.96
N LYS A 52 14.79 -14.13 4.97
CA LYS A 52 14.96 -15.23 4.02
C LYS A 52 14.43 -14.81 2.65
N SER A 53 15.20 -15.08 1.61
CA SER A 53 14.75 -14.89 0.23
C SER A 53 13.73 -15.97 -0.11
N ILE A 54 12.45 -15.62 -0.02
CA ILE A 54 11.32 -16.46 -0.42
C ILE A 54 10.56 -15.69 -1.51
N ASP A 55 10.55 -16.24 -2.72
CA ASP A 55 9.77 -15.71 -3.83
C ASP A 55 8.43 -16.44 -3.92
N LEU A 56 7.34 -15.73 -3.64
CA LEU A 56 5.97 -16.22 -3.78
C LEU A 56 5.29 -15.67 -5.04
N GLY A 57 6.02 -14.93 -5.87
CA GLY A 57 5.52 -14.28 -7.07
C GLY A 57 4.70 -13.02 -6.80
N PHE A 58 3.82 -12.70 -7.75
CA PHE A 58 2.99 -11.51 -7.76
C PHE A 58 1.52 -11.86 -7.93
N ALA A 59 0.64 -11.05 -7.35
CA ALA A 59 -0.78 -11.05 -7.66
C ALA A 59 -1.16 -9.69 -8.24
N ASN A 60 -2.07 -9.66 -9.22
CA ASN A 60 -2.62 -8.38 -9.66
C ASN A 60 -3.82 -7.95 -8.79
N PHE A 61 -4.13 -6.66 -8.80
CA PHE A 61 -5.16 -6.09 -7.93
C PHE A 61 -6.58 -6.60 -8.27
N LYS A 62 -6.83 -7.02 -9.51
CA LYS A 62 -8.08 -7.66 -9.92
C LYS A 62 -8.27 -9.01 -9.24
N GLU A 63 -7.23 -9.84 -9.16
CA GLU A 63 -7.26 -11.11 -8.42
C GLU A 63 -7.49 -10.85 -6.92
N LEU A 64 -6.77 -9.90 -6.33
CA LEU A 64 -6.95 -9.52 -4.93
C LEU A 64 -8.40 -9.09 -4.63
N LYS A 65 -9.01 -8.30 -5.52
CA LYS A 65 -10.42 -7.90 -5.43
C LYS A 65 -11.42 -9.05 -5.59
N SER A 66 -11.05 -10.09 -6.32
CA SER A 66 -11.88 -11.30 -6.47
C SER A 66 -11.97 -12.12 -5.16
N GLY A 67 -11.06 -11.86 -4.22
CA GLY A 67 -10.97 -12.56 -2.94
C GLY A 67 -10.21 -13.88 -3.01
N LYS A 68 -9.55 -14.19 -4.12
CA LYS A 68 -8.75 -15.40 -4.31
C LYS A 68 -7.53 -15.14 -5.19
N ILE A 69 -6.41 -15.76 -4.85
CA ILE A 69 -5.16 -15.76 -5.63
C ILE A 69 -4.61 -17.18 -5.74
N THR A 70 -3.66 -17.41 -6.64
CA THR A 70 -2.96 -18.70 -6.76
C THR A 70 -1.51 -18.53 -6.31
N ILE A 71 -1.06 -19.37 -5.39
CA ILE A 71 0.33 -19.43 -4.92
C ILE A 71 0.78 -20.89 -5.06
N ASP A 72 1.88 -21.15 -5.76
CA ASP A 72 2.42 -22.51 -6.00
C ASP A 72 1.37 -23.52 -6.50
N GLY A 73 0.51 -23.08 -7.42
CA GLY A 73 -0.58 -23.89 -7.98
C GLY A 73 -1.76 -24.15 -7.02
N LYS A 74 -1.74 -23.58 -5.81
CA LYS A 74 -2.82 -23.69 -4.82
C LYS A 74 -3.63 -22.41 -4.77
N GLN A 75 -4.95 -22.54 -4.76
CA GLN A 75 -5.86 -21.42 -4.59
C GLN A 75 -5.95 -21.02 -3.11
N VAL A 76 -5.67 -19.76 -2.81
CA VAL A 76 -5.68 -19.18 -1.46
C VAL A 76 -6.70 -18.04 -1.40
N ILE A 77 -7.40 -17.93 -0.28
CA ILE A 77 -8.36 -16.83 -0.04
C ILE A 77 -7.58 -15.56 0.28
N SER A 78 -7.93 -14.47 -0.40
CA SER A 78 -7.43 -13.12 -0.11
C SER A 78 -8.55 -12.30 0.52
N THR A 79 -8.25 -11.57 1.59
CA THR A 79 -9.19 -10.63 2.20
C THR A 79 -8.55 -9.25 2.32
N PRO A 80 -9.22 -8.17 1.88
CA PRO A 80 -8.65 -6.84 1.95
C PRO A 80 -8.65 -6.34 3.40
N GLN A 81 -7.57 -5.65 3.79
CA GLN A 81 -7.48 -5.01 5.11
C GLN A 81 -8.33 -3.73 5.20
N SER A 82 -8.75 -3.18 4.06
CA SER A 82 -9.55 -1.96 3.97
C SER A 82 -10.84 -2.19 3.15
N SER A 83 -11.83 -1.31 3.36
CA SER A 83 -13.12 -1.40 2.66
C SER A 83 -13.17 -0.40 1.51
N ILE A 84 -13.27 -0.91 0.28
CA ILE A 84 -13.42 -0.06 -0.92
C ILE A 84 -14.71 0.77 -0.88
N TYR A 85 -15.77 0.24 -0.28
CA TYR A 85 -17.03 0.95 -0.08
C TYR A 85 -16.85 2.15 0.85
N ARG A 86 -16.17 1.96 1.99
CA ARG A 86 -15.87 3.06 2.91
C ARG A 86 -14.91 4.07 2.29
N ALA A 87 -13.90 3.62 1.55
CA ALA A 87 -12.98 4.49 0.82
C ALA A 87 -13.71 5.40 -0.18
N ARG A 88 -14.66 4.85 -0.96
CA ARG A 88 -15.50 5.63 -1.88
C ARG A 88 -16.39 6.64 -1.16
N LYS A 89 -16.96 6.29 -0.01
CA LYS A 89 -17.72 7.25 0.82
C LYS A 89 -16.85 8.40 1.29
N ILE A 90 -15.66 8.10 1.84
CA ILE A 90 -14.70 9.11 2.29
C ILE A 90 -14.30 10.03 1.13
N ALA A 91 -13.99 9.46 -0.04
CA ALA A 91 -13.66 10.23 -1.23
C ALA A 91 -14.82 11.15 -1.67
N GLY A 92 -16.06 10.68 -1.61
CA GLY A 92 -17.26 11.48 -1.88
C GLY A 92 -17.40 12.66 -0.91
N THR A 93 -17.29 12.40 0.39
CA THR A 93 -17.36 13.43 1.44
C THR A 93 -16.26 14.48 1.29
N LEU A 94 -15.00 14.07 1.05
CA LEU A 94 -13.90 15.00 0.81
C LEU A 94 -14.15 15.86 -0.43
N LYS A 95 -14.67 15.27 -1.51
CA LYS A 95 -15.02 16.00 -2.73
C LYS A 95 -16.10 17.05 -2.48
N GLU A 96 -17.12 16.74 -1.69
CA GLU A 96 -18.18 17.68 -1.32
C GLU A 96 -17.63 18.86 -0.51
N TRP A 97 -16.82 18.58 0.52
CA TRP A 97 -16.21 19.62 1.35
C TRP A 97 -15.27 20.54 0.55
N ILE A 98 -14.49 19.97 -0.36
CA ILE A 98 -13.61 20.74 -1.25
C ILE A 98 -14.43 21.66 -2.16
N LYS A 99 -15.50 21.13 -2.78
CA LYS A 99 -16.39 21.93 -3.64
C LYS A 99 -17.11 23.05 -2.88
N ALA A 100 -17.44 22.81 -1.61
CA ALA A 100 -18.11 23.80 -0.76
C ALA A 100 -17.15 24.88 -0.21
N GLY A 101 -15.83 24.72 -0.41
CA GLY A 101 -14.82 25.62 0.17
C GLY A 101 -14.64 25.46 1.69
N SER A 102 -15.26 24.45 2.30
CA SER A 102 -15.09 24.14 3.74
C SER A 102 -13.83 23.31 4.01
N PHE A 103 -13.17 22.84 2.96
CA PHE A 103 -11.90 22.11 3.03
C PHE A 103 -11.03 22.52 1.84
N GLU A 104 -9.89 23.15 2.11
CA GLU A 104 -8.98 23.61 1.07
C GLU A 104 -7.86 22.60 0.82
N ILE A 105 -7.40 22.51 -0.43
CA ILE A 105 -6.23 21.71 -0.78
C ILE A 105 -4.98 22.54 -0.48
N SER A 106 -4.07 21.99 0.33
CA SER A 106 -2.79 22.64 0.61
C SER A 106 -1.94 22.75 -0.66
N LYS A 107 -1.18 23.85 -0.78
CA LYS A 107 -0.10 23.93 -1.77
C LYS A 107 0.90 22.79 -1.54
N PRO A 108 1.62 22.33 -2.59
CA PRO A 108 2.68 21.35 -2.44
C PRO A 108 3.66 21.77 -1.33
N VAL A 109 3.91 20.90 -0.36
CA VAL A 109 4.76 21.19 0.80
C VAL A 109 6.24 21.08 0.41
N ALA A 110 6.61 19.98 -0.24
CA ALA A 110 7.95 19.73 -0.77
C ALA A 110 7.86 18.73 -1.95
N PRO A 111 8.72 18.85 -2.98
CA PRO A 111 8.82 17.85 -4.02
C PRO A 111 9.35 16.53 -3.44
N LEU A 112 8.80 15.41 -3.90
CA LEU A 112 9.41 14.12 -3.63
C LEU A 112 10.75 14.03 -4.39
N PRO A 113 11.76 13.34 -3.84
CA PRO A 113 13.01 13.09 -4.55
C PRO A 113 12.74 12.43 -5.91
N SER A 114 13.34 12.96 -6.98
CA SER A 114 13.26 12.36 -8.31
C SER A 114 14.21 11.17 -8.43
N ALA A 115 14.13 10.46 -9.56
CA ALA A 115 15.08 9.38 -9.88
C ALA A 115 16.55 9.84 -9.84
N ASP A 116 16.81 11.11 -10.13
CA ASP A 116 18.15 11.71 -10.15
C ASP A 116 18.65 12.12 -8.75
N ALA A 117 17.85 11.93 -7.70
CA ALA A 117 18.17 12.38 -6.35
C ALA A 117 19.29 11.58 -5.66
N ASN A 118 19.87 10.58 -6.33
CA ASN A 118 20.97 9.72 -5.83
C ASN A 118 20.72 9.24 -4.39
N ILE A 119 19.49 8.80 -4.09
CA ILE A 119 19.15 8.29 -2.76
C ILE A 119 19.75 6.91 -2.59
N GLU A 120 20.70 6.79 -1.66
CA GLU A 120 21.20 5.51 -1.18
C GLU A 120 20.30 4.97 -0.07
N PHE A 121 19.61 3.85 -0.34
CA PHE A 121 18.87 3.13 0.69
C PHE A 121 19.84 2.44 1.65
N LYS A 122 19.87 2.90 2.90
CA LYS A 122 20.66 2.27 3.95
C LYS A 122 19.85 1.16 4.62
N SER A 123 20.14 -0.09 4.25
CA SER A 123 19.64 -1.24 5.01
C SER A 123 20.23 -1.22 6.42
N ILE A 124 19.43 -1.65 7.40
CA ILE A 124 19.93 -1.85 8.76
C ILE A 124 21.01 -2.95 8.67
N PRO A 125 22.26 -2.68 9.08
CA PRO A 125 23.31 -3.70 9.05
C PRO A 125 22.93 -4.85 9.97
N GLU A 126 23.19 -6.08 9.51
CA GLU A 126 22.94 -7.29 10.29
C GLU A 126 23.70 -7.19 11.62
N ARG A 127 22.95 -7.26 12.73
CA ARG A 127 23.53 -7.17 14.06
C ARG A 127 24.09 -8.54 14.43
N ASN A 128 25.39 -8.75 14.21
CA ASN A 128 26.08 -9.94 14.70
C ASN A 128 26.12 -9.91 16.25
N PRO A 129 25.42 -10.81 16.96
CA PRO A 129 25.41 -10.84 18.43
C PRO A 129 26.79 -11.18 19.02
N ASN A 130 27.65 -11.83 18.25
CA ASN A 130 28.97 -12.32 18.63
C ASN A 130 30.11 -11.57 17.90
N GLY A 131 29.86 -10.31 17.51
CA GLY A 131 30.64 -9.54 16.54
C GLY A 131 32.14 -9.84 16.44
N ASN A 132 32.60 -10.06 15.21
CA ASN A 132 33.80 -9.41 14.71
C ASN A 132 33.46 -8.78 13.36
N ARG A 133 33.95 -7.55 13.16
CA ARG A 133 33.81 -6.80 11.91
C ARG A 133 34.35 -7.57 10.72
#